data_AF-A0A1B7X813-F1
#
_entry.id   AF-A0A1B7X813-F1
#
_cell.length_a   1.000
_cell.length_b   1.000
_cell.length_c   1.000
_cell.angle_alpha   90.00
_cell.angle_beta   90.00
_cell.angle_gamma   90.00
#
_symmetry.space_group_name_H-M   'P 1'
#
loop_
_entity.id
_entity.type
_entity.pdbx_description
1 polymer ?
#
loop_
_entity_poly.entity_id
_entity_poly.type
_entity_poly.pdbx_seq_one_letter_code
_entity_poly.pdbx_strand_id
1 'polypeptide(L)' 'MVKEMTKEEVIKIMLDSINEDNKMMCLQNGMSEEDANAQIEQSQPSLVFLFGNIHDKLTAAGALA' A
#
# COMPACT_ATOMS: atom_id res chain seq x y z
N MET A 1 5.23 -25.69 -6.01
CA MET A 1 5.62 -24.94 -4.80
C MET A 1 5.19 -23.51 -5.02
N VAL A 2 4.38 -22.94 -4.12
CA VAL A 2 4.11 -21.50 -4.13
C VAL A 2 5.39 -20.84 -3.60
N LYS A 3 5.94 -19.88 -4.34
CA LYS A 3 7.08 -19.08 -3.86
C LYS A 3 6.58 -18.24 -2.69
N GLU A 4 7.17 -18.38 -1.51
CA GLU A 4 6.91 -17.45 -0.41
C GLU A 4 7.30 -16.04 -0.86
N MET A 5 6.38 -15.09 -0.69
CA MET A 5 6.59 -13.70 -1.05
C MET A 5 7.47 -13.05 0.01
N THR A 6 8.43 -12.23 -0.40
CA THR A 6 9.20 -11.43 0.55
C THR A 6 8.31 -10.35 1.17
N LYS A 7 8.67 -9.87 2.37
CA LYS A 7 8.01 -8.72 3.00
C LYS A 7 7.90 -7.52 2.05
N GLU A 8 8.94 -7.27 1.25
CA GLU A 8 8.95 -6.19 0.26
C GLU A 8 7.94 -6.43 -0.86
N GLU A 9 7.85 -7.66 -1.39
CA GLU A 9 6.85 -8.03 -2.41
C GLU A 9 5.43 -7.88 -1.85
N VAL A 10 5.19 -8.25 -0.59
CA VAL A 10 3.89 -8.08 0.07
C VAL A 10 3.54 -6.60 0.29
N ILE A 11 4.47 -5.81 0.81
CA ILE A 11 4.25 -4.35 0.99
C ILE A 11 3.99 -3.69 -0.36
N LYS A 12 4.69 -4.10 -1.43
CA LYS A 12 4.44 -3.58 -2.77
C LYS A 12 3.00 -3.83 -3.24
N ILE A 13 2.46 -5.03 -3.02
CA ILE A 13 1.05 -5.32 -3.36
C ILE A 13 0.11 -4.39 -2.58
N MET A 14 0.36 -4.20 -1.27
CA MET A 14 -0.48 -3.32 -0.45
C MET A 14 -0.45 -1.87 -0.96
N LEU A 15 0.74 -1.38 -1.34
CA LEU A 15 0.92 -0.04 -1.91
C LEU A 15 0.24 0.10 -3.27
N ASP A 16 0.41 -0.88 -4.16
CA ASP A 16 -0.21 -0.84 -5.49
C ASP A 16 -1.74 -0.79 -5.37
N SER A 17 -2.32 -1.64 -4.49
CA SER A 17 -3.77 -1.66 -4.24
C SER A 17 -4.27 -0.33 -3.69
N ILE A 18 -3.65 0.21 -2.64
CA ILE A 18 -4.15 1.46 -2.04
C ILE A 18 -3.95 2.66 -2.96
N ASN A 19 -2.87 2.70 -3.75
CA ASN A 19 -2.60 3.80 -4.67
C ASN A 19 -3.62 3.82 -5.82
N GLU A 20 -3.98 2.64 -6.37
CA GLU A 20 -5.00 2.51 -7.42
C GLU A 20 -6.37 2.95 -6.89
N ASP A 21 -6.80 2.42 -5.74
CA ASP A 21 -8.07 2.75 -5.11
C ASP A 21 -8.15 4.24 -4.74
N ASN A 22 -7.10 4.78 -4.13
CA ASN A 22 -7.05 6.19 -3.74
C ASN A 22 -7.10 7.12 -4.96
N LYS A 23 -6.38 6.79 -6.04
CA LYS A 23 -6.44 7.56 -7.29
C LYS A 23 -7.86 7.57 -7.86
N MET A 24 -8.52 6.41 -7.93
CA MET A 24 -9.91 6.32 -8.39
C MET A 24 -10.86 7.16 -7.54
N MET A 25 -10.74 7.06 -6.21
CA MET A 25 -11.56 7.83 -5.27
C MET A 25 -11.33 9.34 -5.39
N CYS A 26 -10.07 9.77 -5.54
CA CYS A 26 -9.73 11.19 -5.72
C CYS A 26 -10.39 11.76 -6.99
N LEU A 27 -10.24 11.06 -8.12
CA LEU A 27 -10.82 11.49 -9.40
C LEU A 27 -12.36 11.50 -9.35
N GLN A 28 -12.99 10.50 -8.74
CA GLN A 28 -14.44 10.46 -8.54
C GLN A 28 -14.96 11.62 -7.68
N ASN A 29 -14.15 12.11 -6.75
CA ASN A 29 -14.46 13.26 -5.91
C ASN A 29 -14.09 14.61 -6.54
N GLY A 30 -13.70 14.63 -7.82
CA GLY A 30 -13.43 15.85 -8.57
C GLY A 30 -12.03 16.44 -8.35
N MET A 31 -11.11 15.71 -7.72
CA MET A 31 -9.71 16.09 -7.66
C MET A 31 -9.06 15.96 -9.04
N SER A 32 -8.11 16.86 -9.35
CA SER A 32 -7.32 16.72 -10.58
C SER A 32 -6.38 15.52 -10.50
N GLU A 33 -5.95 14.99 -11.65
CA GLU A 33 -4.97 13.90 -11.66
C GLU A 33 -3.62 14.35 -11.07
N GLU A 34 -3.23 15.60 -11.29
CA GLU A 34 -2.01 16.18 -10.72
C GLU A 34 -2.06 16.21 -9.19
N ASP A 35 -3.14 16.74 -8.61
CA ASP A 35 -3.32 16.82 -7.16
C ASP A 35 -3.41 15.42 -6.53
N ALA A 36 -4.10 14.47 -7.20
CA ALA A 36 -4.21 13.09 -6.74
C ALA A 36 -2.83 12.41 -6.70
N ASN A 37 -2.01 12.59 -7.73
CA ASN A 37 -0.66 12.04 -7.76
C ASN A 37 0.22 12.67 -6.68
N ALA A 38 0.16 14.00 -6.50
CA ALA A 38 0.92 14.71 -5.47
C ALA A 38 0.56 14.22 -4.05
N GLN A 39 -0.72 13.99 -3.78
CA GLN A 39 -1.18 13.43 -2.50
C GLN A 39 -0.69 11.99 -2.30
N ILE A 40 -0.79 11.15 -3.33
CA ILE A 40 -0.31 9.77 -3.29
C ILE A 40 1.19 9.75 -2.98
N GLU A 41 1.99 10.54 -3.68
CA GLU A 41 3.44 10.67 -3.47
C GLU A 41 3.77 11.10 -2.04
N GLN A 42 3.08 12.11 -1.52
CA GLN A 42 3.27 12.61 -0.15
C GLN A 42 3.07 11.52 0.91
N SER A 43 2.14 10.59 0.67
CA SER A 43 1.78 9.55 1.64
C SER A 43 2.69 8.32 1.62
N GLN A 44 3.50 8.11 0.56
CA GLN A 44 4.26 6.87 0.36
C GLN A 44 5.17 6.50 1.55
N PRO A 45 5.99 7.41 2.12
CA PRO A 45 6.90 7.02 3.19
C PRO A 45 6.17 6.50 4.44
N SER A 46 5.04 7.12 4.78
CA SER A 46 4.20 6.71 5.90
C SER A 46 3.51 5.37 5.62
N LEU A 47 3.00 5.15 4.41
CA LEU A 47 2.36 3.89 4.03
C LEU A 47 3.35 2.72 4.03
N VAL A 48 4.56 2.91 3.51
CA VAL A 48 5.64 1.90 3.56
C VAL A 48 5.93 1.49 5.01
N PHE A 49 6.09 2.48 5.91
CA PHE A 49 6.33 2.21 7.33
C PHE A 49 5.16 1.49 8.00
N LEU A 50 3.93 1.94 7.77
CA LEU A 50 2.73 1.36 8.35
C LEU A 50 2.50 -0.08 7.87
N PHE A 51 2.61 -0.34 6.56
CA PHE A 51 2.47 -1.68 6.00
C PHE A 51 3.58 -2.61 6.43
N GLY A 52 4.82 -2.11 6.59
CA GLY A 52 5.90 -2.87 7.20
C GLY A 52 5.56 -3.35 8.62
N ASN A 53 5.00 -2.46 9.45
CA ASN A 53 4.59 -2.79 10.82
C ASN A 53 3.38 -3.74 10.84
N ILE A 54 2.42 -3.56 9.94
CA ILE A 54 1.25 -4.44 9.81
C ILE A 54 1.69 -5.84 9.41
N HIS A 55 2.57 -5.96 8.41
CA HIS A 55 3.16 -7.23 8.00
C HIS A 55 3.79 -7.94 9.21
N ASP A 56 4.66 -7.25 9.95
CA ASP A 56 5.34 -7.85 11.11
C ASP A 56 4.36 -8.33 12.18
N LYS A 57 3.30 -7.55 12.44
CA LYS A 57 2.24 -7.92 13.40
C LYS A 57 1.44 -9.14 12.91
N LEU A 58 1.15 -9.23 11.61
CA LEU A 58 0.41 -10.37 11.04
C LEU A 58 1.25 -11.65 11.04
N THR A 59 2.54 -11.56 10.72
CA THR A 59 3.48 -12.69 10.84
C THR A 59 3.59 -13.14 12.31
N ALA A 60 3.75 -12.21 13.25
CA ALA A 60 3.82 -12.53 14.68
C ALA A 60 2.52 -13.17 15.21
N ALA A 61 1.37 -12.85 14.62
CA ALA A 61 0.08 -13.47 14.94
C ALA A 61 -0.13 -14.84 14.26
N GLY A 62 0.78 -15.28 13.39
CA GLY A 62 0.65 -16.51 12.61
C GLY A 62 -0.40 -16.41 11.49
N ALA A 63 -0.82 -15.20 11.13
CA ALA A 63 -1.77 -14.96 10.04
C ALA A 63 -1.09 -14.96 8.66
N LEU A 64 0.21 -14.65 8.63
CA LEU A 64 1.08 -14.82 7.47
C LEU A 64 2.11 -15.91 7.80
N ALA A 65 2.37 -16.78 6.83
CA ALA A 65 3.37 -17.82 6.91
C ALA A 65 4.79 -17.22 6.98
#